data_AF-A0A1B1UCK9-F1
#
_entry.id   AF-A0A1B1UCK9-F1
#
_cell.length_a   1.000
_cell.length_b   1.000
_cell.length_c   1.000
_cell.angle_alpha   90.00
_cell.angle_beta   90.00
_cell.angle_gamma   90.00
#
_symmetry.space_group_name_H-M   'P 1'
#
loop_
_entity.id
_entity.type
_entity.pdbx_description
1 polymer ?
#
loop_
_entity_poly.entity_id
_entity_poly.type
_entity_poly.pdbx_seq_one_letter_code
_entity_poly.pdbx_strand_id
1 'polypeptide(L)'
;MITAQPVDKLAGRRPDELKNIRDDKATGEGKRDALIRLVRRLAETSGTSDDDFAAIRTIGNRDAQLVDVSLAFATTVFTDVFNRINDTEIDLPAVA
;
A
#
# COMPACT_ATOMS: atom_id res chain seq x y z
N MET A 1 -13.32 -20.02 -8.61
CA MET A 1 -12.33 -19.19 -9.33
C MET A 1 -12.68 -17.74 -9.06
N ILE A 2 -12.00 -17.10 -8.11
CA ILE A 2 -12.20 -15.69 -7.76
C ILE A 2 -11.12 -14.92 -8.53
N THR A 3 -11.52 -14.07 -9.47
CA THR A 3 -10.60 -13.25 -10.28
C THR A 3 -10.35 -11.92 -9.58
N ALA A 4 -9.10 -11.60 -9.27
CA ALA A 4 -8.69 -10.32 -8.69
C ALA A 4 -8.18 -9.38 -9.79
N GLN A 5 -8.71 -8.15 -9.88
CA GLN A 5 -8.24 -7.10 -10.81
C GLN A 5 -7.20 -6.19 -10.12
N PRO A 6 -6.24 -5.59 -10.85
CA PRO A 6 -5.23 -4.71 -10.25
C PRO A 6 -5.86 -3.38 -9.83
N VAL A 7 -5.89 -3.10 -8.53
CA VAL A 7 -6.49 -1.88 -7.95
C VAL A 7 -5.80 -0.60 -8.43
N ASP A 8 -4.52 -0.69 -8.78
CA ASP A 8 -3.65 0.39 -9.24
C ASP A 8 -4.04 0.93 -10.62
N LYS A 9 -4.46 0.03 -11.52
CA LYS A 9 -4.96 0.40 -12.85
C LYS A 9 -6.32 1.10 -12.79
N LEU A 10 -7.13 0.73 -11.80
CA LEU A 10 -8.45 1.33 -11.52
C LEU A 10 -8.32 2.74 -10.92
N ALA A 11 -7.19 3.06 -10.27
CA ALA A 11 -6.93 4.36 -9.66
C ALA A 11 -6.38 5.43 -10.64
N GLY A 12 -6.28 5.13 -11.94
CA GLY A 12 -5.85 6.09 -12.97
C GLY A 12 -4.39 6.56 -12.85
N ARG A 13 -3.51 5.76 -12.25
CA ARG A 13 -2.09 6.11 -12.04
C ARG A 13 -1.26 5.91 -13.30
N ARG A 14 -0.24 6.75 -13.47
CA ARG A 14 0.71 6.64 -14.59
C ARG A 14 1.64 5.44 -14.38
N PRO A 15 2.04 4.71 -15.44
CA PRO A 15 2.86 3.49 -15.31
C PRO A 15 4.23 3.70 -14.62
N ASP A 16 4.86 4.84 -14.85
CA ASP A 16 6.12 5.25 -14.21
C ASP A 16 5.97 5.47 -12.69
N GLU A 17 4.85 6.06 -12.27
CA GLU A 17 4.52 6.20 -10.84
C GLU A 17 4.32 4.83 -10.19
N LEU A 18 3.61 3.91 -10.86
CA LEU A 18 3.40 2.55 -10.36
C LEU A 18 4.71 1.78 -10.23
N LYS A 19 5.60 1.93 -11.21
CA LYS A 19 6.94 1.36 -11.15
C LYS A 19 7.73 1.91 -9.97
N ASN A 20 7.68 3.22 -9.73
CA ASN A 20 8.39 3.83 -8.61
C ASN A 20 7.84 3.36 -7.26
N ILE A 21 6.52 3.20 -7.12
CA ILE A 21 5.91 2.63 -5.89
C ILE A 21 6.42 1.21 -5.63
N ARG A 22 6.45 0.36 -6.67
CA ARG A 22 6.92 -1.03 -6.56
C ARG A 22 8.41 -1.15 -6.28
N ASP A 23 9.21 -0.26 -6.87
CA ASP A 23 10.66 -0.20 -6.72
C ASP A 23 11.11 0.54 -5.45
N ASP A 24 10.17 1.01 -4.60
CA ASP A 24 10.45 1.86 -3.44
C ASP A 24 11.25 3.14 -3.78
N LYS A 25 10.86 3.80 -4.87
CA LYS A 25 11.43 5.06 -5.36
C LYS A 25 10.46 6.22 -5.15
N ALA A 26 11.02 7.42 -5.03
CA ALA A 26 10.23 8.64 -4.92
C ALA A 26 9.28 8.81 -6.10
N THR A 27 8.03 9.14 -5.81
CA THR A 27 6.98 9.36 -6.81
C THR A 27 6.83 10.82 -7.21
N GLY A 28 7.52 11.72 -6.49
CA GLY A 28 7.45 13.17 -6.70
C GLY A 28 6.25 13.83 -6.00
N GLU A 29 5.49 13.08 -5.20
CA GLU A 29 4.36 13.58 -4.42
C GLU A 29 4.58 13.26 -2.93
N GLY A 30 4.78 14.30 -2.13
CA GLY A 30 5.22 14.16 -0.74
C GLY A 30 4.26 13.36 0.15
N LYS A 31 2.94 13.48 -0.06
CA LYS A 31 1.95 12.71 0.71
C LYS A 31 2.05 11.22 0.40
N ARG A 32 2.16 10.86 -0.89
CA ARG A 32 2.31 9.49 -1.34
C ARG A 32 3.60 8.86 -0.86
N ASP A 33 4.71 9.56 -0.99
CA ASP A 33 6.01 9.06 -0.55
C ASP A 33 6.04 8.82 0.97
N ALA A 34 5.38 9.67 1.76
CA ALA A 34 5.20 9.44 3.20
C ALA A 34 4.34 8.20 3.50
N LEU A 35 3.25 7.99 2.76
CA LEU A 35 2.37 6.83 2.94
C LEU A 35 3.08 5.51 2.58
N ILE A 36 3.84 5.48 1.48
CA ILE A 36 4.63 4.31 1.06
C ILE A 36 5.60 3.90 2.18
N ARG A 37 6.32 4.88 2.76
CA ARG A 37 7.27 4.62 3.85
C ARG A 37 6.59 4.08 5.10
N LEU A 38 5.44 4.61 5.48
CA LEU A 38 4.70 4.09 6.64
C LEU A 38 4.26 2.64 6.42
N VAL A 39 3.61 2.36 5.29
CA VAL A 39 3.13 1.01 4.97
C VAL A 39 4.28 0.01 4.95
N ARG A 40 5.44 0.42 4.41
CA ARG A 40 6.65 -0.41 4.43
C ARG A 40 7.12 -0.72 5.84
N ARG A 41 7.17 0.29 6.72
CA ARG A 41 7.54 0.10 8.12
C ARG A 41 6.59 -0.85 8.85
N LEU A 42 5.29 -0.72 8.61
CA LEU A 42 4.27 -1.64 9.15
C LEU A 42 4.46 -3.08 8.66
N ALA A 43 4.91 -3.28 7.41
CA ALA A 43 5.16 -4.60 6.85
C ALA A 43 6.46 -5.24 7.37
N GLU A 44 7.49 -4.42 7.63
CA GLU A 44 8.84 -4.89 7.99
C GLU A 44 9.05 -5.02 9.50
N THR A 45 8.23 -4.35 10.31
CA THR A 45 8.44 -4.25 11.75
C THR A 45 7.15 -4.47 12.54
N SER A 46 7.29 -4.91 13.79
CA SER A 46 6.17 -5.11 14.72
C SER A 46 5.88 -3.87 15.60
N GLY A 47 6.63 -2.78 15.41
CA GLY A 47 6.54 -1.57 16.23
C GLY A 47 6.43 -0.33 15.36
N THR A 48 5.74 0.69 15.88
CA THR A 48 5.64 2.00 15.24
C THR A 48 5.99 3.09 16.23
N SER A 49 6.50 4.20 15.72
CA SER A 49 6.84 5.40 16.49
C SER A 49 5.96 6.57 16.08
N ASP A 50 5.82 7.57 16.95
CA ASP A 50 5.07 8.79 16.65
C ASP A 50 5.61 9.51 15.40
N ASP A 51 6.91 9.42 15.14
CA ASP A 51 7.57 10.00 13.96
C ASP A 51 7.12 9.34 12.65
N ASP A 52 6.79 8.04 12.68
CA ASP A 52 6.28 7.31 11.50
C ASP A 52 4.92 7.85 11.04
N PHE A 53 4.15 8.39 11.97
CA PHE A 53 2.82 8.95 11.71
C PHE A 53 2.84 10.48 11.55
N ALA A 54 3.92 11.16 11.97
CA ALA A 54 4.04 12.61 11.93
C ALA A 54 3.90 13.16 10.52
N ALA A 55 4.51 12.52 9.53
CA ALA A 55 4.44 12.94 8.12
C ALA A 55 3.03 12.79 7.51
N ILE A 56 2.20 11.89 8.04
CA ILE A 56 0.81 11.71 7.59
C ILE A 56 -0.10 12.71 8.30
N ARG A 57 0.17 13.02 9.57
CA ARG A 57 -0.59 14.01 10.36
C ARG A 57 -0.46 15.44 9.85
N THR A 58 0.66 15.81 9.25
CA THR A 58 0.89 17.15 8.71
C THR A 58 0.12 17.43 7.42
N ILE A 59 -0.46 16.42 6.77
CA ILE A 59 -1.12 16.54 5.47
C ILE A 59 -2.63 16.30 5.59
N GLY A 60 -3.31 17.25 6.25
CA GLY A 60 -4.77 17.37 6.22
C GLY A 60 -5.52 16.39 7.12
N ASN A 61 -5.79 16.86 8.34
CA ASN A 61 -6.81 16.45 9.29
C ASN A 61 -7.24 14.95 9.40
N ARG A 62 -6.91 14.43 10.59
CA ARG A 62 -7.65 13.51 11.49
C ARG A 62 -7.23 12.05 11.47
N ASP A 63 -7.19 11.50 12.68
CA ASP A 63 -6.93 10.10 13.01
C ASP A 63 -7.77 9.12 12.16
N ALA A 64 -8.87 9.56 11.56
CA ALA A 64 -9.62 8.84 10.53
C ALA A 64 -8.76 8.37 9.36
N GLN A 65 -7.84 9.19 8.84
CA GLN A 65 -6.93 8.76 7.76
C GLN A 65 -5.99 7.66 8.24
N LEU A 66 -5.56 7.69 9.51
CA LEU A 66 -4.74 6.61 10.08
C LEU A 66 -5.55 5.33 10.23
N VAL A 67 -6.83 5.44 10.63
CA VAL A 67 -7.77 4.30 10.69
C VAL A 67 -7.95 3.70 9.29
N ASP A 68 -8.21 4.51 8.27
CA ASP A 68 -8.41 4.07 6.89
C ASP A 68 -7.17 3.35 6.34
N VAL A 69 -5.98 3.93 6.55
CA VAL A 69 -4.70 3.31 6.15
C VAL A 69 -4.47 2.00 6.88
N SER A 70 -4.75 1.96 8.18
CA SER A 70 -4.60 0.73 8.99
C SER A 70 -5.55 -0.36 8.53
N LEU A 71 -6.80 -0.02 8.22
CA LEU A 71 -7.80 -0.96 7.72
C LEU A 71 -7.42 -1.50 6.34
N ALA A 72 -6.98 -0.62 5.44
CA ALA A 72 -6.52 -1.02 4.11
C ALA A 72 -5.30 -1.94 4.19
N PHE A 73 -4.33 -1.62 5.06
CA PHE A 73 -3.15 -2.44 5.29
C PHE A 73 -3.51 -3.82 5.85
N ALA A 74 -4.32 -3.87 6.92
CA ALA A 74 -4.76 -5.12 7.53
C ALA A 74 -5.52 -6.01 6.55
N THR A 75 -6.40 -5.41 5.73
CA THR A 75 -7.15 -6.14 4.71
C THR A 75 -6.23 -6.70 3.64
N THR A 76 -5.24 -5.92 3.20
CA THR A 76 -4.23 -6.36 2.21
C THR A 76 -3.43 -7.55 2.75
N VAL A 77 -2.90 -7.44 3.97
CA VAL A 77 -2.15 -8.53 4.61
C VAL A 77 -3.02 -9.77 4.78
N PHE A 78 -4.28 -9.60 5.20
CA PHE A 78 -5.22 -10.71 5.31
C PHE A 78 -5.43 -11.43 3.97
N THR A 79 -5.69 -10.67 2.89
CA THR A 79 -5.90 -11.26 1.57
C THR A 79 -4.65 -11.93 1.03
N ASP A 80 -3.46 -11.36 1.26
CA ASP A 80 -2.19 -11.94 0.83
C ASP A 80 -1.92 -13.27 1.55
N VAL A 81 -2.17 -13.32 2.86
CA VAL A 81 -2.04 -14.54 3.66
C VAL A 81 -3.06 -15.58 3.22
N PHE A 82 -4.32 -15.19 3.01
CA PHE A 82 -5.37 -16.08 2.54
C PHE A 82 -5.01 -16.70 1.18
N ASN A 83 -4.60 -15.87 0.22
CA ASN A 83 -4.21 -16.32 -1.12
C ASN A 83 -3.00 -17.24 -1.09
N ARG A 84 -2.01 -16.96 -0.22
CA ARG A 84 -0.82 -17.79 -0.04
C ARG A 84 -1.13 -19.16 0.56
N ILE A 85 -1.98 -19.22 1.58
CA ILE A 85 -2.39 -20.50 2.20
C ILE A 85 -3.10 -21.40 1.19
N ASN A 86 -3.83 -20.81 0.24
CA ASN A 86 -4.62 -21.53 -0.75
C ASN A 86 -3.92 -21.70 -2.11
N ASP A 87 -2.66 -21.27 -2.25
CA ASP A 87 -1.94 -21.24 -3.55
C ASP A 87 -2.82 -20.69 -4.69
N THR A 88 -3.47 -19.55 -4.45
CA THR A 88 -4.41 -18.98 -5.41
C THR A 88 -3.69 -18.56 -6.69
N GLU A 89 -4.15 -19.08 -7.84
CA GLU A 89 -3.60 -18.72 -9.15
C GLU A 89 -3.81 -17.23 -9.46
N ILE A 90 -2.73 -16.57 -9.91
CA ILE A 90 -2.77 -15.16 -10.33
C ILE A 90 -3.29 -15.09 -11.76
N ASP A 91 -4.58 -14.78 -11.91
CA ASP A 91 -5.22 -14.53 -13.22
C ASP A 91 -5.01 -13.07 -13.69
N LEU A 92 -3.75 -12.63 -13.65
CA LEU A 92 -3.34 -11.30 -14.08
C LEU A 92 -2.12 -11.37 -14.98
N PRO A 93 -2.05 -10.54 -16.04
CA PRO A 93 -0.83 -10.44 -16.83
C PRO A 93 0.32 -9.97 -15.94
N ALA A 94 1.48 -10.61 -16.11
CA ALA A 94 2.70 -10.17 -15.44
C ALA A 94 2.96 -8.69 -15.75
N VAL A 95 3.25 -7.91 -14.72
CA VAL A 95 3.57 -6.49 -14.90
C VAL A 95 5.03 -6.37 -15.33
N ALA A 96 5.26 -5.73 -16.47
CA ALA A 96 6.58 -5.47 -17.04
C ALA A 96 7.33 -4.33 -16.33
#